data_AF-A0A8C2B7T9-F1
#
_entry.id   AF-A0A8C2B7T9-F1
#
_cell.length_a   1.000
_cell.length_b   1.000
_cell.length_c   1.000
_cell.angle_alpha   90.00
_cell.angle_beta   90.00
_cell.angle_gamma   90.00
#
_symmetry.space_group_name_H-M   'P 1'
#
loop_
_entity.id
_entity.type
_entity.pdbx_description
1 polymer ?
#
loop_
_entity_poly.entity_id
_entity_poly.type
_entity_poly.pdbx_seq_one_letter_code
_entity_poly.pdbx_strand_id
1 'polypeptide(L)'
;MTPAPSKQREMEQEAQSSQSSEAAAKAVLLEECEEQFGLLQKLQNEIILADTEANDDQSNEAVNRLIAVTSELEQWQEMEPKLLTTSPEVLLAVGKEELQRLNNQLKMVLSCSQAKLDAQKKILKREQTWQAEKKEALNAVCEKITRLQRENEKSEHSVLQDMKRKINNLKDYHGSLMEMLSDMLAEHFPLPDPHGNGTKKKRAAAYDAEINLISLSEIIERLTNKTLETPHDPYVTTDDTFWPPYTEMLLRNGIATRHPEDCNKIRLENFFGI
;
A
#
# COMPACT_ATOMS: atom_id res chain seq x y z
N MET A 1 64.30 17.29 -1.97
CA MET A 1 65.19 17.13 -0.79
C MET A 1 64.79 15.83 -0.11
N THR A 2 65.45 14.74 -0.48
CA THR A 2 65.30 13.41 0.12
C THR A 2 65.94 13.43 1.52
N PRO A 3 65.25 12.99 2.60
CA PRO A 3 65.89 12.84 3.89
C PRO A 3 66.93 11.71 3.80
N ALA A 4 68.11 11.93 4.37
CA ALA A 4 69.24 11.01 4.29
C ALA A 4 68.93 9.65 4.94
N PRO A 5 69.36 8.52 4.35
CA PRO A 5 69.13 7.16 4.86
C PRO A 5 69.73 6.88 6.25
N SER A 6 70.63 7.74 6.72
CA SER A 6 71.24 7.64 8.05
C SER A 6 70.25 7.91 9.19
N LYS A 7 69.30 8.86 9.01
CA LYS A 7 68.32 9.21 10.06
C LYS A 7 67.26 8.13 10.26
N GLN A 8 66.88 7.40 9.21
CA GLN A 8 65.93 6.28 9.34
C GLN A 8 66.56 5.09 10.08
N ARG A 9 67.85 4.80 9.84
CA ARG A 9 68.58 3.74 10.58
C ARG A 9 68.78 4.06 12.05
N GLU A 10 69.11 5.31 12.39
CA GLU A 10 69.25 5.73 13.80
C GLU A 10 67.91 5.63 14.54
N MET A 11 66.81 6.05 13.91
CA MET A 11 65.45 5.91 14.46
C MET A 11 65.01 4.45 14.65
N GLU A 12 65.37 3.56 13.72
CA GLU A 12 65.07 2.13 13.82
C GLU A 12 65.90 1.44 14.91
N GLN A 13 67.17 1.83 15.09
CA GLN A 13 68.04 1.32 16.16
C GLN A 13 67.62 1.83 17.56
N GLU A 14 67.23 3.11 17.70
CA GLU A 14 66.68 3.64 18.95
C GLU A 14 65.32 3.00 19.30
N ALA A 15 64.48 2.73 18.31
CA ALA A 15 63.20 2.03 18.50
C ALA A 15 63.39 0.57 18.94
N GLN A 16 64.35 -0.14 18.33
CA GLN A 16 64.70 -1.51 18.71
C GLN A 16 65.36 -1.61 20.10
N SER A 17 66.25 -0.66 20.43
CA SER A 17 66.86 -0.58 21.75
C SER A 17 65.85 -0.21 22.84
N SER A 18 64.89 0.68 22.52
CA SER A 18 63.80 1.05 23.44
C SER A 18 62.83 -0.10 23.68
N GLN A 19 62.45 -0.84 22.62
CA GLN A 19 61.59 -2.02 22.74
C GLN A 19 62.24 -3.14 23.56
N SER A 20 63.55 -3.34 23.44
CA SER A 20 64.30 -4.32 24.25
C SER A 20 64.36 -3.93 25.73
N SER A 21 64.44 -2.62 26.03
CA SER A 21 64.44 -2.10 27.40
C SER A 21 63.03 -2.15 28.04
N GLU A 22 61.99 -1.91 27.25
CA GLU A 22 60.58 -1.93 27.69
C GLU A 22 60.11 -3.37 28.00
N ALA A 23 60.48 -4.34 27.16
CA ALA A 23 60.21 -5.77 27.42
C ALA A 23 60.91 -6.28 28.69
N ALA A 24 62.14 -5.83 28.93
CA ALA A 24 62.86 -6.16 30.16
C ALA A 24 62.19 -5.55 31.40
N ALA A 25 61.73 -4.29 31.33
CA ALA A 25 60.99 -3.65 32.42
C ALA A 25 59.67 -4.37 32.74
N LYS A 26 58.94 -4.83 31.72
CA LYS A 26 57.74 -5.66 31.91
C LYS A 26 58.03 -7.02 32.52
N ALA A 27 59.11 -7.67 32.11
CA ALA A 27 59.54 -8.93 32.70
C ALA A 27 59.86 -8.77 34.19
N VAL A 28 60.56 -7.71 34.57
CA VAL A 28 60.86 -7.37 35.98
C VAL A 28 59.58 -7.15 36.78
N LEU A 29 58.59 -6.43 36.22
CA LEU A 29 57.29 -6.26 36.90
C LEU A 29 56.53 -7.59 37.05
N LEU A 30 56.54 -8.42 36.01
CA LEU A 30 55.88 -9.73 36.05
C LEU A 30 56.53 -10.66 37.07
N GLU A 31 57.85 -10.68 37.14
CA GLU A 31 58.62 -11.45 38.12
C GLU A 31 58.27 -11.00 39.54
N GLU A 32 58.27 -9.68 39.81
CA GLU A 32 57.83 -9.16 41.12
C GLU A 32 56.37 -9.51 41.43
N CYS A 33 55.48 -9.46 40.44
CA CYS A 33 54.09 -9.90 40.63
C CYS A 33 54.00 -11.40 40.98
N GLU A 34 54.80 -12.24 40.32
CA GLU A 34 54.87 -13.67 40.60
C GLU A 34 55.46 -13.96 41.97
N GLU A 35 56.47 -13.19 42.43
CA GLU A 35 57.01 -13.30 43.77
C GLU A 35 55.98 -12.94 44.84
N GLN A 36 55.27 -11.81 44.69
CA GLN A 36 54.21 -11.42 45.61
C GLN A 36 53.06 -12.43 45.61
N PHE A 37 52.70 -12.95 44.43
CA PHE A 37 51.68 -13.99 44.32
C PHE A 37 52.12 -15.30 44.99
N GLY A 38 53.41 -15.66 44.88
CA GLY A 38 53.99 -16.82 45.55
C GLY A 38 54.00 -16.67 47.07
N LEU A 39 54.28 -15.48 47.60
CA LEU A 39 54.15 -15.18 49.03
C LEU A 39 52.70 -15.29 49.50
N LEU A 40 51.76 -14.72 48.73
CA LEU A 40 50.33 -14.84 49.01
C LEU A 40 49.87 -16.29 49.02
N GLN A 41 50.35 -17.10 48.06
CA GLN A 41 50.01 -18.52 47.98
C GLN A 41 50.58 -19.31 49.16
N LYS A 42 51.80 -19.00 49.62
CA LYS A 42 52.38 -19.62 50.82
C LYS A 42 51.56 -19.29 52.07
N LEU A 43 51.25 -18.01 52.28
CA LEU A 43 50.40 -17.58 53.40
C LEU A 43 49.01 -18.22 53.34
N GLN A 44 48.41 -18.31 52.16
CA GLN A 44 47.13 -18.99 51.98
C GLN A 44 47.21 -20.47 52.37
N ASN A 45 48.27 -21.17 51.98
CA ASN A 45 48.49 -22.56 52.36
C ASN A 45 48.71 -22.71 53.88
N GLU A 46 49.43 -21.79 54.52
CA GLU A 46 49.63 -21.76 55.97
C GLU A 46 48.32 -21.52 56.72
N ILE A 47 47.44 -20.62 56.24
CA ILE A 47 46.11 -20.40 56.80
C ILE A 47 45.27 -21.68 56.73
N ILE A 48 45.26 -22.35 55.56
CA ILE A 48 44.52 -23.61 55.37
C ILE A 48 45.03 -24.71 56.33
N LEU A 49 46.34 -24.78 56.58
CA LEU A 49 46.94 -25.72 57.53
C LEU A 49 46.61 -25.37 58.98
N ALA A 50 46.60 -24.09 59.35
CA ALA A 50 46.24 -23.64 60.68
C ALA A 50 44.75 -23.90 61.02
N ASP A 51 43.85 -23.77 60.04
CA ASP A 51 42.43 -24.08 60.19
C ASP A 51 42.16 -25.58 60.41
N THR A 52 43.08 -26.46 60.04
CA THR A 52 42.95 -27.92 60.22
C THR A 52 43.51 -28.43 61.56
N GLU A 53 44.26 -27.61 62.32
CA GLU A 53 44.82 -27.98 63.63
C GLU A 53 43.99 -27.49 64.83
N ALA A 54 42.98 -26.64 64.61
CA ALA A 54 42.15 -26.06 65.68
C ALA A 54 40.98 -26.98 66.09
N ASN A 55 41.28 -28.04 66.86
CA ASN A 55 40.26 -28.81 67.58
C ASN A 55 39.84 -28.11 68.89
N ASP A 56 38.62 -27.55 68.86
CA ASP A 56 37.53 -27.72 69.85
C ASP A 56 37.74 -27.44 71.36
N ASP A 57 38.47 -26.39 71.76
CA ASP A 57 38.43 -25.90 73.15
C ASP A 57 38.19 -24.37 73.31
N GLN A 58 37.07 -24.05 73.99
CA GLN A 58 36.73 -22.84 74.76
C GLN A 58 36.41 -21.50 74.03
N SER A 59 35.14 -21.11 74.14
CA SER A 59 34.52 -19.83 73.70
C SER A 59 35.33 -18.54 73.94
N ASN A 60 36.13 -18.45 75.00
CA ASN A 60 36.97 -17.28 75.26
C ASN A 60 38.14 -17.14 74.28
N GLU A 61 38.66 -18.25 73.75
CA GLU A 61 39.76 -18.21 72.79
C GLU A 61 39.28 -17.75 71.41
N ALA A 62 38.07 -18.15 71.00
CA ALA A 62 37.45 -17.67 69.77
C ALA A 62 37.17 -16.16 69.80
N VAL A 63 36.72 -15.63 70.93
CA VAL A 63 36.51 -14.17 71.12
C VAL A 63 37.84 -13.42 71.06
N ASN A 64 38.90 -13.94 71.71
CA ASN A 64 40.22 -13.33 71.64
C ASN A 64 40.82 -13.36 70.22
N ARG A 65 40.64 -14.46 69.47
CA ARG A 65 41.04 -14.57 68.06
C ARG A 65 40.27 -13.58 67.18
N LEU A 66 38.96 -13.43 67.39
CA LEU A 66 38.15 -12.46 66.68
C LEU A 66 38.61 -11.02 66.93
N ILE A 67 38.91 -10.68 68.19
CA ILE A 67 39.43 -9.35 68.55
C ILE A 67 40.80 -9.12 67.89
N ALA A 68 41.69 -10.11 67.91
CA ALA A 68 43.01 -10.01 67.27
C ALA A 68 42.90 -9.80 65.75
N VAL A 69 42.09 -10.62 65.06
CA VAL A 69 41.87 -10.49 63.61
C VAL A 69 41.20 -9.16 63.25
N THR A 70 40.27 -8.67 64.09
CA THR A 70 39.62 -7.37 63.88
C THR A 70 40.63 -6.23 64.01
N SER A 71 41.51 -6.29 65.02
CA SER A 71 42.57 -5.29 65.18
C SER A 71 43.63 -5.34 64.08
N GLU A 72 43.96 -6.53 63.57
CA GLU A 72 44.85 -6.67 62.42
C GLU A 72 44.21 -6.09 61.15
N LEU A 73 42.92 -6.36 60.91
CA LEU A 73 42.19 -5.80 59.78
C LEU A 73 42.13 -4.27 59.80
N GLU A 74 41.86 -3.67 60.97
CA GLU A 74 41.90 -2.21 61.14
C GLU A 74 43.30 -1.66 60.84
N GLN A 75 44.35 -2.33 61.30
CA GLN A 75 45.73 -1.97 60.99
C GLN A 75 46.02 -2.07 59.48
N TRP A 76 45.57 -3.13 58.80
CA TRP A 76 45.76 -3.28 57.35
C TRP A 76 44.98 -2.24 56.53
N GLN A 77 43.85 -1.74 57.04
CA GLN A 77 43.08 -0.67 56.37
C GLN A 77 43.74 0.71 56.48
N GLU A 78 44.47 0.98 57.56
CA GLU A 78 45.21 2.24 57.73
C GLU A 78 46.58 2.24 57.03
N MET A 79 47.09 1.06 56.66
CA MET A 79 48.37 0.91 55.97
C MET A 79 48.23 1.18 54.46
N GLU A 80 49.06 2.07 53.92
CA GLU A 80 49.14 2.25 52.47
C GLU A 80 49.69 0.98 51.80
N PRO A 81 49.03 0.47 50.74
CA PRO A 81 49.52 -0.69 50.02
C PRO A 81 50.87 -0.37 49.39
N LYS A 82 51.86 -1.23 49.67
CA LYS A 82 53.19 -1.09 49.11
C LYS A 82 53.13 -1.27 47.60
N LEU A 83 53.64 -0.29 46.84
CA LEU A 83 53.75 -0.39 45.39
C LEU A 83 54.70 -1.55 45.03
N LEU A 84 54.32 -2.33 44.02
CA LEU A 84 55.09 -3.48 43.53
C LEU A 84 56.51 -3.07 43.10
N THR A 85 56.66 -1.92 42.44
CA THR A 85 57.98 -1.42 42.02
C THR A 85 58.11 0.07 42.33
N THR A 86 59.22 0.43 42.97
CA THR A 86 59.62 1.83 43.22
C THR A 86 60.69 2.29 42.22
N SER A 87 61.10 1.42 41.29
CA SER A 87 62.04 1.77 40.23
C SER A 87 61.39 2.76 39.24
N PRO A 88 61.86 4.02 39.17
CA PRO A 88 61.26 5.02 38.30
C PRO A 88 61.45 4.68 36.81
N GLU A 89 62.52 3.98 36.45
CA GLU A 89 62.83 3.58 35.08
C GLU A 89 61.84 2.53 34.56
N VAL A 90 61.51 1.53 35.39
CA VAL A 90 60.54 0.48 35.05
C VAL A 90 59.14 1.07 34.93
N LEU A 91 58.74 1.95 35.86
CA LEU A 91 57.43 2.60 35.83
C LEU A 91 57.26 3.50 34.61
N LEU A 92 58.30 4.26 34.25
CA LEU A 92 58.29 5.14 33.08
C LEU A 92 58.22 4.33 31.78
N ALA A 93 59.01 3.27 31.66
CA ALA A 93 59.02 2.39 30.49
C ALA A 93 57.63 1.76 30.25
N VAL A 94 57.05 1.15 31.28
CA VAL A 94 55.73 0.50 31.19
C VAL A 94 54.63 1.54 30.96
N GLY A 95 54.64 2.67 31.67
CA GLY A 95 53.66 3.74 31.47
C GLY A 95 53.68 4.32 30.05
N LYS A 96 54.88 4.53 29.49
CA LYS A 96 55.06 4.98 28.10
C LYS A 96 54.52 3.96 27.10
N GLU A 97 54.81 2.68 27.29
CA GLU A 97 54.32 1.62 26.42
C GLU A 97 52.78 1.52 26.45
N GLU A 98 52.19 1.59 27.64
CA GLU A 98 50.74 1.56 27.81
C GLU A 98 50.04 2.76 27.17
N LEU A 99 50.62 3.96 27.31
CA LEU A 99 50.13 5.15 26.62
C LEU A 99 50.25 5.03 25.09
N GLN A 100 51.35 4.46 24.60
CA GLN A 100 51.57 4.25 23.17
C GLN A 100 50.60 3.21 22.61
N ARG A 101 50.35 2.12 23.34
CA ARG A 101 49.35 1.09 23.03
C ARG A 101 47.96 1.71 22.92
N LEU A 102 47.55 2.50 23.93
CA LEU A 102 46.26 3.17 23.94
C LEU A 102 46.13 4.16 22.77
N ASN A 103 47.17 4.95 22.49
CA ASN A 103 47.19 5.87 21.37
C ASN A 103 47.00 5.15 20.02
N ASN A 104 47.67 4.00 19.83
CA ASN A 104 47.53 3.19 18.63
C ASN A 104 46.11 2.62 18.50
N GLN A 105 45.52 2.13 19.59
CA GLN A 105 44.14 1.65 19.61
C GLN A 105 43.14 2.77 19.29
N LEU A 106 43.32 3.96 19.88
CA LEU A 106 42.47 5.12 19.60
C LEU A 106 42.56 5.57 18.14
N LYS A 107 43.77 5.60 17.55
CA LYS A 107 43.94 5.89 16.11
C LYS A 107 43.21 4.88 15.22
N MET A 108 43.27 3.59 15.56
CA MET A 108 42.56 2.55 14.81
C MET A 108 41.03 2.73 14.90
N VAL A 109 40.51 3.01 16.09
CA VAL A 109 39.07 3.28 16.29
C VAL A 109 38.63 4.53 15.53
N LEU A 110 39.42 5.60 15.58
CA LEU A 110 39.14 6.83 14.87
C LEU A 110 39.11 6.59 13.35
N SER A 111 40.08 5.86 12.81
CA SER A 111 40.11 5.47 11.39
C SER A 111 38.89 4.65 10.99
N CYS A 112 38.52 3.66 11.81
CA CYS A 112 37.32 2.83 11.58
C CYS A 112 36.04 3.68 11.59
N SER A 113 35.91 4.56 12.59
CA SER A 113 34.77 5.47 12.72
C SER A 113 34.66 6.40 11.51
N GLN A 114 35.78 6.99 11.07
CA GLN A 114 35.83 7.86 9.91
C GLN A 114 35.44 7.11 8.63
N ALA A 115 35.96 5.90 8.41
CA ALA A 115 35.60 5.07 7.27
C ALA A 115 34.10 4.73 7.25
N LYS A 116 33.52 4.41 8.41
CA LYS A 116 32.08 4.17 8.56
C LYS A 116 31.26 5.41 8.23
N LEU A 117 31.68 6.57 8.71
CA LEU A 117 31.03 7.85 8.45
C LEU A 117 31.05 8.18 6.95
N ASP A 118 32.19 7.98 6.28
CA ASP A 118 32.32 8.24 4.84
C ASP A 118 31.49 7.25 4.00
N ALA A 119 31.43 5.98 4.41
CA ALA A 119 30.54 4.99 3.79
C ALA A 119 29.06 5.40 3.93
N GLN A 120 28.64 5.82 5.12
CA GLN A 120 27.27 6.29 5.38
C GLN A 120 26.93 7.55 4.58
N LYS A 121 27.86 8.51 4.47
CA LYS A 121 27.67 9.70 3.60
C LYS A 121 27.45 9.31 2.14
N LYS A 122 28.17 8.31 1.63
CA LYS A 122 27.98 7.81 0.25
C LYS A 122 26.61 7.16 0.08
N ILE A 123 26.16 6.36 1.05
CA ILE A 123 24.82 5.75 1.04
C ILE A 123 23.76 6.84 1.06
N LEU A 124 23.87 7.81 1.97
CA LEU A 124 22.93 8.92 2.09
C LEU A 124 22.77 9.70 0.77
N LYS A 125 23.88 10.00 0.09
CA LYS A 125 23.83 10.68 -1.21
C LYS A 125 23.10 9.87 -2.27
N ARG A 126 23.33 8.55 -2.33
CA ARG A 126 22.65 7.65 -3.27
C ARG A 126 21.15 7.55 -2.97
N GLU A 127 20.78 7.46 -1.70
CA GLU A 127 19.36 7.42 -1.31
C GLU A 127 18.65 8.74 -1.65
N GLN A 128 19.32 9.88 -1.47
CA GLN A 128 18.77 11.18 -1.86
C GLN A 128 18.54 11.29 -3.37
N THR A 129 19.48 10.83 -4.19
CA THR A 129 19.29 10.81 -5.66
C THR A 129 18.16 9.87 -6.06
N TRP A 130 18.13 8.67 -5.48
CA TRP A 130 17.07 7.69 -5.73
C TRP A 130 15.67 8.21 -5.33
N GLN A 131 15.59 8.94 -4.21
CA GLN A 131 14.34 9.55 -3.78
C GLN A 131 13.87 10.63 -4.77
N ALA A 132 14.79 11.43 -5.31
CA ALA A 132 14.46 12.44 -6.32
C ALA A 132 13.92 11.78 -7.60
N GLU A 133 14.59 10.74 -8.10
CA GLU A 133 14.13 9.96 -9.26
C GLU A 133 12.74 9.33 -9.04
N LYS A 134 12.50 8.76 -7.85
CA LYS A 134 11.18 8.23 -7.49
C LYS A 134 10.08 9.30 -7.49
N LYS A 135 10.37 10.50 -7.00
CA LYS A 135 9.41 11.62 -7.03
C LYS A 135 9.12 12.06 -8.46
N GLU A 136 10.14 12.12 -9.31
CA GLU A 136 9.96 12.45 -10.73
C GLU A 136 9.09 11.42 -11.45
N ALA A 137 9.38 10.13 -11.26
CA ALA A 137 8.58 9.05 -11.82
C ALA A 137 7.13 9.09 -11.34
N LEU A 138 6.91 9.35 -10.04
CA LEU A 138 5.57 9.50 -9.48
C LEU A 138 4.83 10.68 -10.12
N ASN A 139 5.49 11.83 -10.25
CA ASN A 139 4.90 13.01 -10.88
C ASN A 139 4.50 12.73 -12.33
N ALA A 140 5.37 12.09 -13.12
CA ALA A 140 5.07 11.72 -14.50
C ALA A 140 3.86 10.77 -14.61
N VAL A 141 3.73 9.82 -13.68
CA VAL A 141 2.56 8.92 -13.61
C VAL A 141 1.30 9.70 -13.23
N CYS A 142 1.36 10.56 -12.23
CA CYS A 142 0.25 11.41 -11.82
C CYS A 142 -0.24 12.30 -12.97
N GLU A 143 0.67 12.96 -13.69
CA GLU A 143 0.35 13.78 -14.87
C GLU A 143 -0.34 12.95 -15.95
N LYS A 144 0.15 11.72 -16.21
CA LYS A 144 -0.47 10.81 -17.17
C LYS A 144 -1.88 10.41 -16.74
N ILE A 145 -2.09 10.11 -15.45
CA ILE A 145 -3.42 9.79 -14.91
C ILE A 145 -4.37 10.97 -15.08
N THR A 146 -3.97 12.18 -14.68
CA THR A 146 -4.79 13.38 -14.82
C THR A 146 -5.11 13.68 -16.28
N ARG A 147 -4.17 13.44 -17.21
CA ARG A 147 -4.43 13.58 -18.64
C ARG A 147 -5.48 12.59 -19.13
N LEU A 148 -5.33 11.31 -18.77
CA LEU A 148 -6.27 10.25 -19.16
C LEU A 148 -7.67 10.49 -18.59
N GLN A 149 -7.79 10.93 -17.34
CA GLN A 149 -9.08 11.28 -16.73
C GLN A 149 -9.79 12.38 -17.54
N ARG A 150 -9.06 13.45 -17.89
CA ARG A 150 -9.61 14.55 -18.69
C ARG A 150 -10.02 14.11 -20.10
N GLU A 151 -9.24 13.23 -20.73
CA GLU A 151 -9.58 12.66 -22.05
C GLU A 151 -10.81 11.76 -21.97
N ASN A 152 -10.90 10.93 -20.93
CA ASN A 152 -12.04 10.05 -20.69
C ASN A 152 -13.33 10.85 -20.47
N GLU A 153 -13.30 11.85 -19.60
CA GLU A 153 -14.46 12.73 -19.33
C GLU A 153 -14.95 13.43 -20.61
N LYS A 154 -14.02 13.91 -21.46
CA LYS A 154 -14.37 14.53 -22.75
C LYS A 154 -14.96 13.52 -23.72
N SER A 155 -14.36 12.34 -23.82
CA SER A 155 -14.81 11.27 -24.72
C SER A 155 -16.19 10.75 -24.32
N GLU A 156 -16.38 10.40 -23.05
CA GLU A 156 -17.66 9.92 -22.54
C GLU A 156 -18.76 10.98 -22.71
N HIS A 157 -18.48 12.25 -22.40
CA HIS A 157 -19.47 13.30 -22.57
C HIS A 157 -19.86 13.49 -24.04
N SER A 158 -18.88 13.46 -24.95
CA SER A 158 -19.13 13.57 -26.39
C SER A 158 -19.95 12.39 -26.92
N VAL A 159 -19.59 11.15 -26.55
CA VAL A 159 -20.31 9.94 -27.00
C VAL A 159 -21.73 9.91 -26.48
N LEU A 160 -21.94 10.24 -25.19
CA LEU A 160 -23.28 10.30 -24.60
C LEU A 160 -24.13 11.40 -25.23
N GLN A 161 -23.55 12.58 -25.50
CA GLN A 161 -24.24 13.66 -26.21
C GLN A 161 -24.64 13.25 -27.63
N ASP A 162 -23.76 12.57 -28.36
CA ASP A 162 -24.05 12.08 -29.71
C ASP A 162 -25.15 11.02 -29.72
N MET A 163 -25.12 10.08 -28.77
CA MET A 163 -26.21 9.11 -28.59
C MET A 163 -27.53 9.79 -28.25
N LYS A 164 -27.52 10.77 -27.34
CA LYS A 164 -28.72 11.56 -27.00
C LYS A 164 -29.29 12.26 -28.23
N ARG A 165 -28.43 12.85 -29.08
CA ARG A 165 -28.85 13.50 -30.33
C ARG A 165 -29.50 12.50 -31.29
N LYS A 166 -28.88 11.33 -31.48
CA LYS A 166 -29.44 10.26 -32.33
C LYS A 166 -30.81 9.79 -31.85
N ILE A 167 -30.97 9.59 -30.54
CA ILE A 167 -32.26 9.20 -29.95
C ILE A 167 -33.31 10.29 -30.20
N ASN A 168 -32.97 11.57 -30.01
CA ASN A 168 -33.92 12.64 -30.26
C ASN A 168 -34.36 12.69 -31.73
N ASN A 169 -33.40 12.62 -32.65
CA ASN A 169 -33.69 12.62 -34.09
C ASN A 169 -34.61 11.45 -34.49
N LEU A 170 -34.40 10.26 -33.90
CA LEU A 170 -35.28 9.11 -34.14
C LEU A 170 -36.69 9.33 -33.59
N LYS A 171 -36.83 9.96 -32.42
CA LYS A 171 -38.12 10.33 -31.86
C LYS A 171 -38.85 11.35 -32.72
N ASP A 172 -38.15 12.38 -33.18
CA ASP A 172 -38.71 13.42 -34.05
C ASP A 172 -39.17 12.82 -35.39
N TYR A 173 -38.36 11.93 -35.98
CA TYR A 173 -38.73 11.21 -37.20
C TYR A 173 -39.95 10.31 -36.99
N HIS A 174 -40.00 9.57 -35.89
CA HIS A 174 -41.16 8.74 -35.55
C HIS A 174 -42.43 9.57 -35.39
N GLY A 175 -42.36 10.69 -34.65
CA GLY A 175 -43.49 11.61 -34.48
C GLY A 175 -44.00 12.16 -35.81
N SER A 176 -43.10 12.65 -36.66
CA SER A 176 -43.46 13.17 -38.00
C SER A 176 -44.08 12.10 -38.90
N LEU A 177 -43.57 10.87 -38.83
CA LEU A 177 -44.13 9.74 -39.60
C LEU A 177 -45.54 9.37 -39.13
N MET A 178 -45.77 9.35 -37.81
CA MET A 178 -47.10 9.06 -37.25
C MET A 178 -48.10 10.17 -37.56
N GLU A 179 -47.67 11.43 -37.53
CA GLU A 179 -48.48 12.59 -37.93
C GLU A 179 -48.92 12.47 -39.39
N MET A 180 -47.97 12.23 -40.30
CA MET A 180 -48.27 12.04 -41.73
C MET A 180 -49.19 10.84 -42.01
N LEU A 181 -49.01 9.74 -41.28
CA LEU A 181 -49.88 8.58 -41.37
C LEU A 181 -51.28 8.89 -40.84
N SER A 182 -51.38 9.65 -39.76
CA SER A 182 -52.67 10.08 -39.21
C SER A 182 -53.44 10.96 -40.20
N ASP A 183 -52.77 11.96 -40.80
CA ASP A 183 -53.37 12.86 -41.80
C ASP A 183 -53.89 12.09 -43.02
N MET A 184 -53.07 11.18 -43.57
CA MET A 184 -53.44 10.36 -44.72
C MET A 184 -54.60 9.40 -44.42
N LEU A 185 -54.64 8.80 -43.23
CA LEU A 185 -55.73 7.92 -42.82
C LEU A 185 -57.01 8.70 -42.52
N ALA A 186 -56.92 9.91 -41.97
CA ALA A 186 -58.09 10.76 -41.75
C ALA A 186 -58.76 11.17 -43.08
N GLU A 187 -57.99 11.40 -44.13
CA GLU A 187 -58.50 11.77 -45.46
C GLU A 187 -59.16 10.58 -46.20
N HIS A 188 -58.62 9.36 -46.06
CA HIS A 188 -59.07 8.19 -46.83
C HIS A 188 -59.95 7.20 -46.06
N PHE A 189 -59.89 7.19 -44.73
CA PHE A 189 -60.63 6.28 -43.85
C PHE A 189 -61.35 7.04 -42.72
N PRO A 190 -62.27 7.98 -43.05
CA PRO A 190 -63.04 8.68 -42.03
C PRO A 190 -63.99 7.71 -41.30
N LEU A 191 -64.23 7.99 -40.02
CA LEU A 191 -65.23 7.25 -39.24
C LEU A 191 -66.63 7.40 -39.87
N PRO A 192 -67.49 6.38 -39.78
CA PRO A 192 -68.87 6.52 -40.26
C PRO A 192 -69.58 7.62 -39.48
N ASP A 193 -69.97 8.70 -40.17
CA ASP A 193 -70.84 9.72 -39.59
C ASP A 193 -72.20 9.10 -39.26
N PRO A 194 -72.65 9.10 -37.99
CA PRO A 194 -73.99 8.63 -37.63
C PRO A 194 -75.12 9.45 -38.30
N HIS A 195 -74.82 10.61 -38.89
CA HIS A 195 -75.79 11.51 -39.51
C HIS A 195 -75.51 11.90 -40.99
N GLY A 196 -74.59 11.20 -41.68
CA GLY A 196 -74.23 11.50 -43.07
C GLY A 196 -75.08 10.78 -44.13
N ASN A 197 -75.94 11.51 -44.84
CA ASN A 197 -76.75 11.03 -45.97
C ASN A 197 -75.88 10.52 -47.15
N GLY A 198 -75.92 9.21 -47.45
CA GLY A 198 -75.26 8.62 -48.62
C GLY A 198 -75.79 7.22 -48.97
N THR A 199 -76.31 7.08 -50.18
CA THR A 199 -77.12 5.96 -50.71
C THR A 199 -76.53 4.53 -50.64
N LYS A 200 -77.39 3.58 -50.23
CA LYS A 200 -77.46 2.13 -50.58
C LYS A 200 -76.40 1.16 -50.03
N LYS A 201 -76.67 0.55 -48.86
CA LYS A 201 -77.14 -0.87 -48.73
C LYS A 201 -77.35 -1.25 -47.26
N LYS A 202 -78.53 -1.81 -47.00
CA LYS A 202 -78.93 -2.54 -45.78
C LYS A 202 -77.83 -3.51 -45.30
N ARG A 203 -77.36 -3.32 -44.07
CA ARG A 203 -77.51 -4.27 -42.94
C ARG A 203 -77.22 -3.50 -41.65
N ALA A 204 -78.29 -3.20 -40.91
CA ALA A 204 -78.20 -2.74 -39.55
C ALA A 204 -77.69 -3.88 -38.67
N ALA A 205 -76.54 -3.69 -38.04
CA ALA A 205 -76.43 -4.02 -36.62
C ALA A 205 -76.64 -2.68 -35.91
N ALA A 206 -77.74 -2.57 -35.18
CA ALA A 206 -77.97 -1.45 -34.28
C ALA A 206 -76.90 -1.51 -33.18
N TYR A 207 -76.01 -0.54 -33.16
CA TYR A 207 -75.25 -0.19 -31.97
C TYR A 207 -75.85 1.12 -31.47
N ASP A 208 -76.69 0.99 -30.45
CA ASP A 208 -77.18 2.09 -29.62
C ASP A 208 -75.99 2.75 -28.89
N ALA A 209 -76.08 4.08 -28.78
CA ALA A 209 -75.51 4.93 -27.73
C ALA A 209 -73.98 4.97 -27.51
N GLU A 210 -73.40 6.14 -27.79
CA GLU A 210 -72.25 6.76 -27.09
C GLU A 210 -70.93 5.98 -26.99
N ILE A 211 -70.65 5.05 -27.90
CA ILE A 211 -69.31 4.48 -28.01
C ILE A 211 -68.44 5.46 -28.80
N ASN A 212 -67.49 6.11 -28.12
CA ASN A 212 -66.43 6.92 -28.74
C ASN A 212 -65.50 6.00 -29.53
N LEU A 213 -65.87 5.69 -30.77
CA LEU A 213 -65.05 4.89 -31.69
C LEU A 213 -63.75 5.63 -31.98
N ILE A 214 -62.63 4.92 -31.87
CA ILE A 214 -61.31 5.47 -32.20
C ILE A 214 -61.02 5.37 -33.70
N SER A 215 -60.28 6.34 -34.23
CA SER A 215 -59.86 6.35 -35.63
C SER A 215 -58.89 5.19 -35.91
N LEU A 216 -58.73 4.84 -37.19
CA LEU A 216 -57.73 3.85 -37.59
C LEU A 216 -56.30 4.28 -37.22
N SER A 217 -56.00 5.58 -37.27
CA SER A 217 -54.70 6.12 -36.86
C SER A 217 -54.42 5.90 -35.38
N GLU A 218 -55.41 6.14 -34.51
CA GLU A 218 -55.33 5.90 -33.06
C GLU A 218 -55.16 4.41 -32.74
N ILE A 219 -55.82 3.51 -33.50
CA ILE A 219 -55.64 2.06 -33.37
C ILE A 219 -54.18 1.68 -33.69
N ILE A 220 -53.64 2.15 -34.82
CA ILE A 220 -52.27 1.86 -35.25
C ILE A 220 -51.25 2.46 -34.29
N GLU A 221 -51.49 3.68 -33.79
CA GLU A 221 -50.65 4.34 -32.80
C GLU A 221 -50.59 3.53 -31.49
N ARG A 222 -51.72 3.09 -30.96
CA ARG A 222 -51.76 2.24 -29.76
C ARG A 222 -51.00 0.95 -29.93
N LEU A 223 -51.16 0.29 -31.08
CA LEU A 223 -50.42 -0.94 -31.37
C LEU A 223 -48.91 -0.70 -31.52
N THR A 224 -48.53 0.41 -32.14
CA THR A 224 -47.12 0.79 -32.35
C THR A 224 -46.45 1.15 -31.02
N ASN A 225 -47.10 1.99 -30.22
CA ASN A 225 -46.62 2.37 -28.89
C ASN A 225 -46.49 1.14 -27.99
N LYS A 226 -47.46 0.22 -28.01
CA LYS A 226 -47.38 -1.04 -27.24
C LYS A 226 -46.26 -1.97 -27.69
N THR A 227 -45.96 -1.99 -28.99
CA THR A 227 -44.83 -2.76 -29.53
C THR A 227 -43.48 -2.14 -29.13
N LEU A 228 -43.39 -0.81 -29.06
CA LEU A 228 -42.15 -0.10 -28.73
C LEU A 228 -41.88 0.01 -27.22
N GLU A 229 -42.91 0.26 -26.40
CA GLU A 229 -42.78 0.44 -24.95
C GLU A 229 -42.66 -0.89 -24.20
N THR A 230 -43.41 -1.90 -24.65
CA THR A 230 -43.46 -3.23 -24.01
C THR A 230 -43.22 -4.34 -25.03
N PRO A 231 -42.00 -4.47 -25.57
CA PRO A 231 -41.69 -5.48 -26.59
C PRO A 231 -41.85 -6.92 -26.10
N HIS A 232 -41.81 -7.13 -24.77
CA HIS A 232 -42.06 -8.42 -24.14
C HIS A 232 -43.55 -8.81 -24.06
N ASP A 233 -44.46 -7.84 -24.18
CA ASP A 233 -45.92 -8.04 -24.22
C ASP A 233 -46.57 -7.01 -25.16
N PRO A 234 -46.46 -7.19 -26.48
CA PRO A 234 -46.89 -6.20 -27.47
C PRO A 234 -48.39 -6.26 -27.79
N TYR A 235 -49.20 -6.92 -26.96
CA TYR A 235 -50.62 -7.14 -27.22
C TYR A 235 -51.50 -6.01 -26.67
N VAL A 236 -52.50 -5.61 -27.46
CA VAL A 236 -53.52 -4.63 -27.12
C VAL A 236 -54.87 -5.31 -27.08
N THR A 237 -55.61 -5.07 -26.00
CA THR A 237 -56.98 -5.57 -25.84
C THR A 237 -57.93 -4.76 -26.72
N THR A 238 -58.68 -5.44 -27.57
CA THR A 238 -59.75 -4.89 -28.40
C THR A 238 -60.99 -4.76 -27.53
N ASP A 239 -61.27 -3.55 -27.06
CA ASP A 239 -62.49 -3.21 -26.33
C ASP A 239 -63.58 -2.68 -27.29
N ASP A 240 -64.71 -2.25 -26.73
CA ASP A 240 -65.84 -1.74 -27.49
C ASP A 240 -65.51 -0.46 -28.29
N THR A 241 -64.38 0.21 -28.04
CA THR A 241 -63.96 1.42 -28.77
C THR A 241 -63.36 1.12 -30.15
N PHE A 242 -62.92 -0.12 -30.40
CA PHE A 242 -62.33 -0.52 -31.67
C PHE A 242 -63.41 -0.81 -32.69
N TRP A 243 -63.36 -0.13 -33.84
CA TRP A 243 -64.33 -0.38 -34.90
C TRP A 243 -64.05 -1.73 -35.59
N PRO A 244 -64.99 -2.71 -35.56
CA PRO A 244 -64.73 -4.06 -36.06
C PRO A 244 -64.25 -4.13 -37.52
N PRO A 245 -64.73 -3.29 -38.46
CA PRO A 245 -64.20 -3.25 -39.83
C PRO A 245 -62.72 -2.87 -39.92
N TYR A 246 -62.23 -1.94 -39.09
CA TYR A 246 -60.82 -1.56 -39.05
C TYR A 246 -59.96 -2.66 -38.45
N THR A 247 -60.41 -3.27 -37.36
CA THR A 247 -59.74 -4.42 -36.75
C THR A 247 -59.64 -5.59 -37.74
N GLU A 248 -60.74 -5.95 -38.41
CA GLU A 248 -60.75 -7.02 -39.40
C GLU A 248 -59.91 -6.69 -40.64
N MET A 249 -59.86 -5.43 -41.07
CA MET A 249 -59.00 -5.00 -42.18
C MET A 249 -57.52 -5.19 -41.83
N LEU A 250 -57.10 -4.77 -40.63
CA LEU A 250 -55.72 -4.94 -40.19
C LEU A 250 -55.33 -6.42 -40.11
N LEU A 251 -56.24 -7.28 -39.63
CA LEU A 251 -56.03 -8.72 -39.56
C LEU A 251 -55.99 -9.40 -40.93
N ARG A 252 -56.91 -9.04 -41.85
CA ARG A 252 -56.99 -9.64 -43.19
C ARG A 252 -55.81 -9.26 -44.08
N ASN A 253 -55.30 -8.04 -43.94
CA ASN A 253 -54.12 -7.58 -44.68
C ASN A 253 -52.79 -8.01 -44.02
N GLY A 254 -52.84 -8.79 -42.92
CA GLY A 254 -51.63 -9.27 -42.24
C GLY A 254 -50.82 -8.17 -41.56
N ILE A 255 -51.44 -7.01 -41.29
CA ILE A 255 -50.80 -5.88 -40.60
C ILE A 255 -50.81 -6.12 -39.09
N ALA A 256 -51.84 -6.81 -38.59
CA ALA A 256 -51.96 -7.23 -37.19
C ALA A 256 -52.23 -8.74 -37.07
N THR A 257 -51.85 -9.33 -35.94
CA THR A 257 -52.10 -10.73 -35.58
C THR A 257 -52.84 -10.86 -34.24
N ARG A 258 -53.71 -11.87 -34.12
CA ARG A 258 -54.42 -12.17 -32.87
C ARG A 258 -53.54 -12.99 -31.93
N HIS A 259 -53.75 -12.84 -30.62
CA HIS A 259 -53.08 -13.66 -29.62
C HIS A 259 -53.51 -15.14 -29.76
N PRO A 260 -52.58 -16.12 -29.64
CA PRO A 260 -52.89 -17.54 -29.82
C PRO A 260 -53.95 -18.07 -28.84
N GLU A 261 -53.99 -17.51 -27.63
CA GLU A 261 -54.87 -17.96 -26.53
C GLU A 261 -56.02 -16.99 -26.22
N ASP A 262 -55.98 -15.75 -26.73
CA ASP A 262 -56.97 -14.71 -26.40
C ASP A 262 -57.43 -13.99 -27.68
N CYS A 263 -58.65 -14.26 -28.11
CA CYS A 263 -59.19 -13.68 -29.33
C CYS A 263 -59.41 -12.17 -29.25
N ASN A 264 -59.45 -11.58 -28.05
CA ASN A 264 -59.64 -10.15 -27.84
C ASN A 264 -58.33 -9.37 -27.84
N LYS A 265 -57.18 -10.02 -28.01
CA LYS A 265 -55.88 -9.37 -28.06
C LYS A 265 -55.30 -9.38 -29.45
N ILE A 266 -54.84 -8.22 -29.91
CA ILE A 266 -54.17 -8.04 -31.20
C ILE A 266 -52.82 -7.35 -31.01
N ARG A 267 -51.85 -7.65 -31.86
CA ARG A 267 -50.56 -6.95 -31.93
C ARG A 267 -50.21 -6.64 -33.37
N LEU A 268 -49.31 -5.69 -33.60
CA LEU A 268 -48.74 -5.49 -34.94
C LEU A 268 -47.89 -6.69 -35.34
N GLU A 269 -47.92 -7.00 -36.63
CA GLU A 269 -47.04 -8.00 -37.21
C GLU A 269 -45.60 -7.50 -37.21
N ASN A 270 -44.64 -8.42 -37.05
CA ASN A 270 -43.23 -8.08 -37.05
C ASN A 270 -42.74 -7.77 -38.47
N PHE A 271 -42.66 -6.49 -38.82
CA PHE A 271 -42.12 -6.03 -40.11
C PHE A 271 -40.59 -6.14 -40.24
N PHE A 272 -39.87 -6.50 -39.16
CA PHE A 272 -38.41 -6.63 -39.12
C PHE A 272 -37.88 -8.04 -39.49
N GLY A 273 -38.73 -8.87 -40.10
CA GLY A 273 -38.45 -10.28 -40.42
C GLY A 273 -38.46 -10.63 -41.91
N ILE A 274 -38.02 -9.71 -42.79
CA ILE A 274 -37.68 -9.97 -44.20
C ILE A 274 -36.28 -9.43 -44.48
#